data_AF-A0A4S2KYR8-F1
#
_entry.id   AF-A0A4S2KYR8-F1
#
_cell.length_a   1.000
_cell.length_b   1.000
_cell.length_c   1.000
_cell.angle_alpha   90.00
_cell.angle_beta   90.00
_cell.angle_gamma   90.00
#
_symmetry.space_group_name_H-M   'P 1'
#
loop_
_entity.id
_entity.type
_entity.pdbx_description
1 polymer ?
#
loop_
_entity_poly.entity_id
_entity_poly.type
_entity_poly.pdbx_seq_one_letter_code
_entity_poly.pdbx_strand_id
1 'polypeptide(L)'
;MFTIGVTAGLAWELPYRNTVLYGKPAEVYHRRSRRELYRKVELMLRTQGEDGKACVLKAICKAARRKREDVGKGSFLEEILHAIFSLPGGWYDIDPMTEYERTYHLGENCDEVHARCPGVF
;
A
#
# COMPACT_ATOMS: atom_id res chain seq x y z
N MET A 1 10.06 -34.15 19.62
CA MET A 1 9.25 -33.31 18.70
C MET A 1 9.80 -31.88 18.69
N PHE A 2 10.87 -31.62 17.93
CA PHE A 2 11.42 -30.27 17.71
C PHE A 2 11.78 -30.02 16.23
N THR A 3 11.50 -30.98 15.35
CA THR A 3 11.90 -30.95 13.94
C THR A 3 10.94 -30.17 13.05
N ILE A 4 9.67 -30.02 13.47
CA ILE A 4 8.64 -29.29 12.70
C ILE A 4 8.88 -27.77 12.75
N GLY A 5 9.48 -27.26 13.84
CA GLY A 5 9.77 -25.82 13.97
C GLY A 5 10.93 -25.33 13.11
N VAL A 6 11.95 -26.17 12.89
CA VAL A 6 13.15 -25.80 12.14
C VAL A 6 12.88 -25.78 10.63
N THR A 7 12.03 -26.66 10.12
CA THR A 7 11.68 -26.70 8.68
C THR A 7 10.82 -25.51 8.26
N ALA A 8 9.94 -25.00 9.13
CA ALA A 8 9.17 -23.79 8.83
C ALA A 8 10.06 -22.53 8.74
N GLY A 9 11.13 -22.45 9.55
CA GLY A 9 12.10 -21.37 9.50
C GLY A 9 13.01 -21.40 8.26
N LEU A 10 13.31 -22.60 7.74
CA LEU A 10 14.06 -22.78 6.49
C LEU A 10 13.17 -22.66 5.23
N ALA A 11 11.86 -22.95 5.34
CA ALA A 11 10.93 -22.79 4.24
C ALA A 11 10.67 -21.31 3.88
N TRP A 12 10.88 -20.39 4.84
CA TRP A 12 10.84 -18.94 4.63
C TRP A 12 12.25 -18.34 4.74
N GLU A 13 13.18 -18.77 3.89
CA GLU A 13 14.40 -17.99 3.66
C GLU A 13 14.01 -16.60 3.13
N LEU A 14 13.98 -15.61 4.01
CA LEU A 14 13.92 -14.21 3.64
C LEU A 14 15.27 -13.84 3.02
N PRO A 15 15.33 -13.43 1.73
CA PRO A 15 16.58 -13.02 1.12
C PRO A 15 16.98 -11.67 1.73
N TYR A 16 17.81 -11.70 2.77
CA TYR A 16 18.38 -10.53 3.43
C TYR A 16 19.58 -9.95 2.66
N ARG A 17 19.96 -10.54 1.52
CA ARG A 17 21.06 -10.07 0.69
C ARG A 17 20.71 -10.08 -0.79
N ASN A 18 21.05 -8.98 -1.46
CA ASN A 18 20.83 -8.68 -2.88
C ASN A 18 21.71 -9.54 -3.82
N THR A 19 21.95 -10.81 -3.49
CA THR A 19 22.90 -11.69 -4.18
C THR A 19 22.31 -12.43 -5.38
N VAL A 20 21.01 -12.25 -5.68
CA VAL A 20 20.39 -12.83 -6.88
C VAL A 20 20.49 -11.83 -8.02
N LEU A 21 21.45 -12.02 -8.92
CA LEU A 21 21.76 -11.14 -10.06
C LEU A 21 20.56 -10.90 -11.02
N TYR A 22 19.48 -11.69 -10.90
CA TYR A 22 18.24 -11.59 -11.69
C TYR A 22 16.96 -11.53 -10.83
N GLY A 23 17.09 -11.45 -9.50
CA GLY A 23 15.94 -11.33 -8.61
C GLY A 23 15.35 -9.95 -8.73
N LYS A 24 14.07 -9.85 -9.11
CA LYS A 24 13.35 -8.57 -8.98
C LYS A 24 13.44 -8.14 -7.51
N PRO A 25 13.74 -6.87 -7.21
CA PRO A 25 13.82 -6.42 -5.84
C PRO A 25 12.50 -6.71 -5.13
N ALA A 26 12.56 -7.15 -3.88
CA ALA A 26 11.37 -7.49 -3.07
C ALA A 26 10.33 -6.36 -3.08
N GLU A 27 10.81 -5.11 -3.18
CA GLU A 27 10.05 -3.89 -3.44
C GLU A 27 9.01 -4.01 -4.56
N VAL A 28 9.39 -4.57 -5.72
CA VAL A 28 8.49 -4.74 -6.88
C VAL A 28 7.38 -5.76 -6.56
N TYR A 29 7.71 -6.81 -5.80
CA TYR A 29 6.73 -7.80 -5.39
C TYR A 29 5.71 -7.20 -4.39
N HIS A 30 6.20 -6.52 -3.35
CA HIS A 30 5.34 -5.85 -2.37
C HIS A 30 4.44 -4.80 -3.01
N ARG A 31 4.98 -4.02 -3.97
CA ARG A 31 4.20 -3.04 -4.71
C ARG A 31 3.08 -3.67 -5.53
N ARG A 32 3.34 -4.75 -6.26
CA ARG A 32 2.30 -5.49 -7.00
C ARG A 32 1.23 -6.05 -6.07
N SER A 33 1.63 -6.63 -4.94
CA SER A 33 0.71 -7.17 -3.94
C SER A 33 -0.21 -6.08 -3.36
N ARG A 34 0.35 -4.89 -3.05
CA ARG A 34 -0.44 -3.73 -2.59
C ARG A 34 -1.46 -3.27 -3.64
N ARG A 35 -1.11 -3.25 -4.93
CA ARG A 35 -2.06 -2.90 -6.00
C ARG A 35 -3.21 -3.91 -6.09
N GLU A 36 -2.91 -5.19 -5.93
CA GLU A 36 -3.95 -6.23 -5.90
C GLU A 36 -4.88 -6.05 -4.71
N LEU A 37 -4.32 -5.71 -3.53
CA LEU A 37 -5.10 -5.36 -2.35
C LEU A 37 -6.01 -4.16 -2.62
N TYR A 38 -5.49 -3.07 -3.20
CA TYR A 38 -6.28 -1.88 -3.53
C TYR A 38 -7.46 -2.21 -4.44
N ARG A 39 -7.26 -3.02 -5.48
CA ARG A 39 -8.36 -3.48 -6.35
C ARG A 39 -9.44 -4.26 -5.58
N LYS A 40 -9.05 -5.08 -4.61
CA LYS A 40 -10.01 -5.80 -3.76
C LYS A 40 -10.78 -4.84 -2.85
N VAL A 41 -10.11 -3.83 -2.31
CA VAL A 41 -10.74 -2.77 -1.50
C VAL A 41 -11.71 -1.94 -2.35
N GLU A 42 -11.34 -1.58 -3.58
CA GLU A 42 -12.26 -0.89 -4.51
C GLU A 42 -13.53 -1.70 -4.76
N LEU A 43 -13.38 -3.01 -4.99
CA LEU A 43 -14.52 -3.90 -5.19
C LEU A 43 -15.39 -3.96 -3.92
N MET A 44 -14.78 -4.08 -2.74
CA MET A 44 -15.48 -4.08 -1.46
C MET A 44 -16.28 -2.80 -1.26
N LEU A 45 -15.66 -1.63 -1.46
CA LEU A 45 -16.33 -0.34 -1.31
C LEU A 45 -17.44 -0.14 -2.35
N ARG A 46 -17.22 -0.62 -3.58
CA ARG A 46 -18.25 -0.63 -4.61
C ARG A 46 -19.46 -1.48 -4.21
N THR A 47 -19.26 -2.60 -3.52
CA THR A 47 -20.37 -3.42 -3.02
C THR A 47 -21.17 -2.74 -1.91
N GLN A 48 -20.60 -1.73 -1.25
CA GLN A 48 -21.26 -0.91 -0.23
C GLN A 48 -22.00 0.31 -0.80
N GLY A 49 -21.94 0.52 -2.12
CA GLY A 49 -22.62 1.63 -2.81
C GLY A 49 -21.75 2.88 -3.03
N GLU A 50 -20.48 2.84 -2.65
CA GLU A 50 -19.55 3.96 -2.80
C GLU A 50 -18.77 3.90 -4.13
N ASP A 51 -18.22 5.04 -4.58
CA ASP A 51 -17.20 5.05 -5.64
C ASP A 51 -15.88 4.51 -5.07
N GLY A 52 -15.76 3.18 -5.03
CA GLY A 52 -14.64 2.50 -4.40
C GLY A 52 -13.27 2.93 -4.94
N LYS A 53 -13.18 3.26 -6.23
CA LYS A 53 -11.96 3.78 -6.84
C LYS A 53 -11.63 5.16 -6.28
N ALA A 54 -12.59 6.08 -6.25
CA ALA A 54 -12.38 7.41 -5.68
C ALA A 54 -11.97 7.33 -4.19
N CYS A 55 -12.57 6.44 -3.42
CA CYS A 55 -12.24 6.24 -2.01
C CYS A 55 -10.83 5.71 -1.79
N VAL A 56 -10.39 4.73 -2.56
CA VAL A 56 -9.02 4.21 -2.47
C VAL A 56 -8.00 5.27 -2.85
N LEU A 57 -8.24 6.03 -3.92
CA LEU A 57 -7.37 7.13 -4.32
C LEU A 57 -7.31 8.23 -3.25
N LYS A 58 -8.45 8.57 -2.61
CA LYS A 58 -8.50 9.50 -1.47
C LYS A 58 -7.70 8.98 -0.27
N ALA A 59 -7.80 7.70 0.05
CA ALA A 59 -7.02 7.07 1.13
C ALA A 59 -5.51 7.17 0.89
N ILE A 60 -5.09 6.85 -0.34
CA ILE A 60 -3.69 6.93 -0.76
C ILE A 60 -3.18 8.37 -0.68
N CYS A 61 -3.96 9.33 -1.18
CA CYS A 61 -3.62 10.75 -1.11
C CYS A 61 -3.45 11.21 0.35
N LYS A 62 -4.43 10.90 1.22
CA LYS A 62 -4.36 11.25 2.65
C LYS A 62 -3.15 10.60 3.35
N ALA A 63 -2.86 9.33 3.04
CA ALA A 63 -1.69 8.65 3.58
C ALA A 63 -0.38 9.33 3.13
N ALA A 64 -0.29 9.78 1.88
CA ALA A 64 0.88 10.51 1.36
C ALA A 64 1.07 11.90 1.98
N ARG A 65 -0.03 12.59 2.33
CA ARG A 65 -0.01 13.92 2.93
C ARG A 65 0.24 13.91 4.44
N ARG A 66 0.10 12.75 5.10
CA ARG A 66 0.31 12.64 6.54
C ARG A 66 1.76 12.98 6.88
N LYS A 67 1.95 13.94 7.79
CA LYS A 67 3.28 14.32 8.23
C LYS A 67 3.88 13.21 9.09
N ARG A 68 5.20 13.01 8.98
CA ARG A 68 5.93 12.02 9.78
C ARG A 68 5.78 12.23 11.28
N GLU A 69 5.66 13.48 11.71
CA GLU A 69 5.43 13.83 13.12
C GLU A 69 4.07 13.37 13.65
N ASP A 70 3.09 13.11 12.77
CA ASP A 70 1.74 12.72 13.16
C ASP A 70 1.48 11.23 13.04
N VAL A 71 2.46 10.47 12.51
CA VAL A 71 2.41 8.99 12.47
C VAL A 71 2.59 8.44 13.89
N GLY A 72 1.70 7.55 14.30
CA GLY A 72 1.67 6.97 15.65
C GLY A 72 0.85 7.77 16.68
N LYS A 73 0.28 8.92 16.28
CA LYS A 73 -0.61 9.73 17.15
C LYS A 73 -2.10 9.41 16.95
N GLY A 74 -2.44 8.69 15.88
CA GLY A 74 -3.81 8.36 15.52
C GLY A 74 -4.34 7.16 16.30
N SER A 75 -5.58 6.77 15.99
CA SER A 75 -6.13 5.51 16.51
C SER A 75 -5.38 4.30 15.94
N PHE A 76 -5.44 3.14 16.62
CA PHE A 76 -4.83 1.90 16.12
C PHE A 76 -5.27 1.57 14.68
N LEU A 77 -6.55 1.75 14.39
CA LEU A 77 -7.10 1.51 13.06
C LEU A 77 -6.50 2.51 12.05
N GLU A 78 -6.45 3.79 12.40
CA GLU A 78 -5.88 4.84 11.54
C GLU A 78 -4.41 4.58 11.18
N GLU A 79 -3.59 4.10 12.12
CA GLU A 79 -2.21 3.72 11.86
C GLU A 79 -2.08 2.50 10.96
N ILE A 80 -2.92 1.47 11.16
CA ILE A 80 -2.95 0.30 10.26
C ILE A 80 -3.25 0.75 8.83
N LEU A 81 -4.24 1.61 8.67
CA LEU A 81 -4.68 2.08 7.36
C LEU A 81 -3.64 2.98 6.72
N HIS A 82 -3.00 3.85 7.50
CA HIS A 82 -1.85 4.61 7.05
C HIS A 82 -0.74 3.68 6.54
N ALA A 83 -0.42 2.58 7.22
CA ALA A 83 0.59 1.62 6.78
C ALA A 83 0.19 0.85 5.50
N ILE A 84 -1.09 0.55 5.33
CA ILE A 84 -1.63 -0.12 4.13
C ILE A 84 -1.55 0.80 2.90
N PHE A 85 -1.96 2.06 3.06
CA PHE A 85 -2.05 3.04 1.97
C PHE A 85 -0.77 3.86 1.74
N SER A 86 0.21 3.76 2.64
CA SER A 86 1.54 4.31 2.43
C SER A 86 2.30 3.50 1.40
N LEU A 87 2.77 4.18 0.36
CA LEU A 87 3.55 3.59 -0.71
C LEU A 87 5.03 3.95 -0.54
N PRO A 88 5.93 2.96 -0.50
CA PRO A 88 7.35 3.23 -0.57
C PRO A 88 7.72 3.83 -1.93
N GLY A 89 8.74 4.69 -1.93
CA GLY A 89 9.38 5.12 -3.18
C GLY A 89 10.17 3.96 -3.79
N GLY A 90 10.17 3.84 -5.12
CA GLY A 90 10.84 2.73 -5.79
C GLY A 90 11.25 3.05 -7.23
N TRP A 91 11.99 2.12 -7.82
CA TRP A 91 12.46 2.22 -9.21
C TRP A 91 11.34 1.81 -10.15
N TYR A 92 10.86 2.74 -10.97
CA TYR A 92 9.74 2.54 -11.89
C TYR A 92 10.13 1.88 -13.23
N ASP A 93 11.43 1.63 -13.44
CA ASP A 93 11.97 1.07 -14.69
C ASP A 93 11.50 -0.37 -14.95
N ILE A 94 11.30 -1.15 -13.88
CA ILE A 94 10.88 -2.57 -13.94
C ILE A 94 9.35 -2.72 -13.82
N ASP A 95 8.70 -1.79 -13.11
CA ASP A 95 7.28 -1.84 -12.81
C ASP A 95 6.65 -0.45 -12.98
N PRO A 96 5.86 -0.24 -14.06
CA PRO A 96 5.40 1.08 -14.44
C PRO A 96 4.49 1.68 -13.37
N MET A 97 4.45 3.00 -13.34
CA MET A 97 3.59 3.75 -12.42
C MET A 97 2.12 3.59 -12.81
N THR A 98 1.30 3.16 -11.85
CA THR A 98 -0.15 3.12 -11.96
C THR A 98 -0.75 4.41 -11.43
N GLU A 99 -2.06 4.56 -11.59
CA GLU A 99 -2.83 5.68 -11.05
C GLU A 99 -2.66 5.82 -9.53
N TYR A 100 -2.56 4.72 -8.79
CA TYR A 100 -2.34 4.73 -7.34
C TYR A 100 -1.03 5.42 -6.96
N GLU A 101 0.08 5.05 -7.62
CA GLU A 101 1.37 5.67 -7.31
C GLU A 101 1.44 7.10 -7.83
N ARG A 102 0.75 7.41 -8.94
CA ARG A 102 0.57 8.77 -9.39
C ARG A 102 -0.09 9.62 -8.30
N THR A 103 -1.26 9.22 -7.83
CA THR A 103 -1.99 9.92 -6.76
C THR A 103 -1.17 10.08 -5.49
N TYR A 104 -0.37 9.08 -5.11
CA TYR A 104 0.51 9.19 -3.95
C TYR A 104 1.52 10.34 -4.06
N HIS A 105 2.08 10.54 -5.26
CA HIS A 105 3.07 11.60 -5.52
C HIS A 105 2.44 12.96 -5.82
N LEU A 106 1.15 13.02 -6.17
CA LEU A 106 0.46 14.30 -6.34
C LEU A 106 0.33 15.05 -5.01
N GLY A 107 0.69 16.33 -5.03
CA GLY A 107 0.62 17.25 -3.89
C GLY A 107 -0.66 18.08 -3.85
N GLU A 108 -1.77 17.56 -4.36
CA GLU A 108 -3.05 18.27 -4.46
C GLU A 108 -3.91 18.11 -3.19
N ASN A 109 -4.98 18.90 -3.08
CA ASN A 109 -5.93 18.78 -1.98
C ASN A 109 -6.79 17.50 -2.14
N CYS A 110 -6.52 16.49 -1.30
CA CYS A 110 -7.14 15.17 -1.40
C CYS A 110 -8.67 15.18 -1.31
N ASP A 111 -9.25 16.14 -0.57
CA ASP A 111 -10.70 16.21 -0.37
C ASP A 111 -11.44 16.77 -1.60
N GLU A 112 -10.81 17.70 -2.33
CA GLU A 112 -11.36 18.30 -3.55
C GLU A 112 -11.25 17.33 -4.74
N VAL A 113 -10.08 16.72 -4.92
CA VAL A 113 -9.79 15.83 -6.06
C VAL A 113 -10.62 14.55 -6.00
N HIS A 114 -10.96 14.08 -4.79
CA HIS A 114 -11.72 12.86 -4.55
C HIS A 114 -13.02 13.10 -3.79
N ALA A 115 -13.75 14.17 -4.12
CA ALA A 115 -15.05 14.52 -3.53
C ALA A 115 -16.13 13.44 -3.69
N ARG A 116 -15.97 12.51 -4.65
CA ARG A 116 -16.88 11.37 -4.85
C ARG A 116 -16.87 10.34 -3.72
N CYS A 117 -15.94 10.45 -2.78
CA CYS A 117 -15.94 9.65 -1.56
C CYS A 117 -16.16 10.53 -0.32
N PRO A 118 -17.34 10.46 0.32
CA PRO A 118 -17.71 11.35 1.44
C PRO A 118 -16.95 11.04 2.73
N GLY A 119 -16.49 9.81 2.92
CA GLY A 119 -15.76 9.39 4.12
C GLY A 119 -14.60 8.45 3.79
N VAL A 120 -13.40 8.85 4.17
CA VAL A 120 -12.23 7.96 4.23
C VAL A 120 -11.45 8.33 5.47
N PHE A 121 -11.56 7.47 6.48
CA PHE A 121 -10.96 7.53 7.83
C PHE A 121 -11.16 8.84 8.57
#